data_AF-D7LCT7-F1
#
_entry.id   AF-D7LCT7-F1
#
_cell.length_a   1.000
_cell.length_b   1.000
_cell.length_c   1.000
_cell.angle_alpha   90.00
_cell.angle_beta   90.00
_cell.angle_gamma   90.00
#
_symmetry.space_group_name_H-M   'P 1'
#
loop_
_entity.id
_entity.type
_entity.pdbx_description
1 polymer ?
#
loop_
_entity_poly.entity_id
_entity_poly.type
_entity_poly.pdbx_seq_one_letter_code
_entity_poly.pdbx_strand_id
1 'polypeptide(L)'
;MEKLDINIALDIVSRVGEDSFKALGGMLLASKFYHYLASHPIVLNNVSLQPFLADASLINEDSIYRPFFRLCLDSLNPTAAYLESIRLATKLGRAEDALRLLYSSGNSPPQAWFSRALLEVCLGFYQESIATIDSFISSVGSFRQADAIGSTVFRHIMQIGPVKIRSHANTWHYGDIPTCFATRCRIDRRCRQCFVLV
;
A
#
# COMPACT_ATOMS: atom_id res chain seq x y z
N MET A 1 5.70 30.99 32.99
CA MET A 1 6.01 30.15 31.81
C MET A 1 4.68 29.57 31.35
N GLU A 2 4.06 30.13 30.32
CA GLU A 2 2.83 29.58 29.75
C GLU A 2 3.07 28.13 29.34
N LYS A 3 2.17 27.23 29.75
CA LYS A 3 2.24 25.82 29.34
C LYS A 3 1.99 25.76 27.84
N LEU A 4 2.96 25.24 27.10
CA LEU A 4 2.80 24.90 25.69
C LEU A 4 1.57 23.99 25.52
N ASP A 5 0.61 24.43 24.71
CA ASP A 5 -0.54 23.59 24.36
C ASP A 5 -0.06 22.44 23.46
N ILE A 6 -0.17 21.22 23.97
CA ILE A 6 0.27 20.01 23.28
C ILE A 6 -0.51 19.78 21.99
N ASN A 7 -1.79 20.17 21.94
CA ASN A 7 -2.63 19.97 20.75
C ASN A 7 -2.17 20.88 19.61
N ILE A 8 -1.83 22.14 19.92
CA ILE A 8 -1.27 23.07 18.94
C ILE A 8 0.09 22.56 18.45
N ALA A 9 0.94 22.07 19.35
CA ALA A 9 2.23 21.50 18.97
C ALA A 9 2.08 20.29 18.03
N LEU A 10 1.16 19.37 18.34
CA LEU A 10 0.87 18.20 17.50
C LEU A 10 0.30 18.58 16.13
N ASP A 11 -0.57 19.59 16.06
CA ASP A 11 -1.08 20.11 14.79
C ASP A 11 0.06 20.67 13.92
N ILE A 12 0.93 21.51 14.51
CA ILE A 12 2.11 22.04 13.80
C ILE A 12 2.98 20.91 13.26
N VAL A 13 3.31 19.92 14.10
CA VAL A 13 4.15 18.78 13.68
C VAL A 13 3.47 17.96 12.58
N SER A 14 2.16 17.75 12.67
CA SER A 14 1.40 17.02 11.65
C SER A 14 1.52 17.69 10.28
N ARG A 15 1.41 19.02 10.23
CA ARG A 15 1.60 19.82 9.00
C ARG A 15 3.02 19.76 8.47
N VAL A 16 4.04 19.76 9.35
CA VAL A 16 5.44 19.59 8.91
C VAL A 16 5.63 18.23 8.23
N GLY A 17 4.96 17.18 8.71
CA GLY A 17 5.02 15.84 8.14
C GLY A 17 4.11 15.60 6.92
N GLU A 18 3.29 16.58 6.52
CA GLU A 18 2.24 16.41 5.51
C GLU A 18 2.81 16.08 4.13
N ASP A 19 3.92 16.70 3.73
CA ASP A 19 4.55 16.44 2.44
C ASP A 19 5.49 15.22 2.48
N SER A 20 6.23 15.06 3.58
CA SER A 20 7.17 13.95 3.74
C SER A 20 7.60 13.75 5.19
N PHE A 21 7.69 12.49 5.62
CA PHE A 21 8.28 12.15 6.91
C PHE A 21 9.73 12.64 7.09
N LYS A 22 10.46 12.88 5.99
CA LYS A 22 11.84 13.41 6.05
C LYS A 22 11.89 14.79 6.71
N ALA A 23 10.84 15.59 6.60
CA ALA A 23 10.74 16.90 7.25
C ALA A 23 10.73 16.78 8.78
N LEU A 24 10.25 15.65 9.32
CA LEU A 24 10.29 15.36 10.75
C LEU A 24 11.67 14.91 11.25
N GLY A 25 12.64 14.67 10.35
CA GLY A 25 13.95 14.12 10.68
C GLY A 25 14.70 14.94 11.76
N GLY A 26 14.66 16.26 11.66
CA GLY A 26 15.25 17.13 12.68
C GLY A 26 14.58 16.97 14.05
N MET A 27 13.26 16.86 14.08
CA MET A 27 12.47 16.71 15.31
C MET A 27 12.71 15.35 15.98
N LEU A 28 12.82 14.29 15.18
CA LEU A 28 13.12 12.93 15.65
C LEU A 28 14.50 12.81 16.32
N LEU A 29 15.44 13.68 15.95
CA LEU A 29 16.83 13.65 16.40
C LEU A 29 17.20 14.73 17.44
N ALA A 30 16.41 15.80 17.56
CA ALA A 30 16.80 16.98 18.34
C ALA A 30 16.67 16.82 19.86
N SER A 31 15.50 16.39 20.36
CA SER A 31 15.25 16.30 21.81
C SER A 31 14.15 15.30 22.13
N LYS A 32 14.08 14.85 23.41
CA LYS A 32 13.01 13.94 23.88
C LYS A 32 11.60 14.50 23.63
N PHE A 33 11.44 15.82 23.78
CA PHE A 33 10.14 16.48 23.59
C PHE A 33 9.73 16.51 22.10
N TYR A 34 10.64 16.91 21.20
CA TYR A 34 10.35 16.93 19.77
C TYR A 34 10.21 15.53 19.19
N HIS A 35 11.00 14.58 19.69
CA HIS A 35 10.85 13.17 19.36
C HIS A 35 9.45 12.69 19.72
N TYR A 36 9.00 12.93 20.96
CA TYR A 36 7.65 12.58 21.41
C TYR A 36 6.55 13.14 20.51
N LEU A 37 6.66 14.42 20.10
CA LEU A 37 5.70 15.02 19.18
C LEU A 37 5.72 14.34 17.80
N ALA A 38 6.90 14.16 17.21
CA ALA A 38 7.06 13.57 15.87
C ALA A 38 6.70 12.07 15.82
N SER A 39 6.84 11.35 16.95
CA SER A 39 6.46 9.95 17.10
C SER A 39 5.06 9.77 17.68
N HIS A 40 4.26 10.83 17.80
CA HIS A 40 2.92 10.72 18.35
C HIS A 40 1.97 10.04 17.35
N PRO A 41 1.06 9.14 17.79
CA PRO A 41 0.19 8.39 16.87
C PRO A 41 -0.61 9.27 15.91
N ILE A 42 -1.10 10.43 16.35
CA ILE A 42 -1.82 11.40 15.49
C ILE A 42 -0.94 11.89 14.33
N VAL A 43 0.34 12.19 14.59
CA VAL A 43 1.27 12.65 13.57
C VAL A 43 1.62 11.47 12.64
N LEU A 44 1.96 10.32 13.21
CA LEU A 44 2.39 9.14 12.46
C LEU A 44 1.27 8.53 11.59
N ASN A 45 0.01 8.65 12.01
CA ASN A 45 -1.14 8.24 11.22
C ASN A 45 -1.28 9.05 9.92
N ASN A 46 -0.91 10.34 9.97
CA ASN A 46 -1.14 11.31 8.89
C ASN A 46 0.12 11.69 8.10
N VAL A 47 1.31 11.37 8.61
CA VAL A 47 2.57 11.70 7.94
C VAL A 47 2.64 11.09 6.54
N SER A 48 3.12 11.87 5.57
CA SER A 48 3.31 11.38 4.21
C SER A 48 4.49 10.40 4.12
N LEU A 49 4.17 9.22 3.62
CA LEU A 49 5.11 8.16 3.29
C LEU A 49 5.46 8.15 1.79
N GLN A 50 5.33 9.28 1.08
CA GLN A 50 5.68 9.39 -0.34
C GLN A 50 7.05 8.79 -0.71
N PRO A 51 8.14 8.97 0.06
CA PRO A 51 9.40 8.32 -0.29
C PRO A 51 9.34 6.79 -0.27
N PHE A 52 8.49 6.18 0.57
CA PHE A 52 8.26 4.73 0.56
C PHE A 52 7.39 4.27 -0.61
N LEU A 53 6.54 5.15 -1.15
CA LEU A 53 5.82 4.89 -2.40
C LEU A 53 6.74 5.02 -3.63
N ALA A 54 7.76 5.88 -3.57
CA ALA A 54 8.78 5.97 -4.62
C ALA A 54 9.70 4.74 -4.62
N ASP A 55 10.08 4.28 -3.42
CA ASP A 55 10.90 3.09 -3.23
C ASP A 55 10.32 2.21 -2.12
N ALA A 56 9.56 1.19 -2.53
CA ALA A 56 8.94 0.26 -1.60
C ALA A 56 9.94 -0.67 -0.90
N SER A 57 11.20 -0.76 -1.37
CA SER A 57 12.22 -1.60 -0.73
C SER A 57 12.56 -1.10 0.69
N LEU A 58 12.30 0.18 0.97
CA LEU A 58 12.57 0.83 2.26
C LEU A 58 11.75 0.25 3.42
N ILE A 59 10.72 -0.55 3.16
CA ILE A 59 9.91 -1.21 4.20
C ILE A 59 10.49 -2.56 4.64
N ASN A 60 11.53 -3.07 3.95
CA ASN A 60 12.11 -4.36 4.28
C ASN A 60 12.80 -4.35 5.66
N GLU A 61 12.93 -5.53 6.28
CA GLU A 61 13.44 -5.65 7.65
C GLU A 61 14.89 -5.19 7.83
N ASP A 62 15.68 -5.20 6.75
CA ASP A 62 17.07 -4.75 6.67
C ASP A 62 17.22 -3.25 6.39
N SER A 63 16.12 -2.55 6.10
CA SER A 63 16.14 -1.11 5.86
C SER A 63 16.32 -0.32 7.16
N ILE A 64 17.17 0.70 7.11
CA ILE A 64 17.33 1.67 8.21
C ILE A 64 16.03 2.43 8.53
N TYR A 65 15.08 2.48 7.59
CA TYR A 65 13.80 3.15 7.77
C TYR A 65 12.72 2.24 8.36
N ARG A 66 12.99 0.93 8.50
CA ARG A 66 12.02 -0.04 9.05
C ARG A 66 11.49 0.35 10.43
N PRO A 67 12.30 0.82 11.40
CA PRO A 67 11.79 1.18 12.72
C PRO A 67 10.76 2.31 12.65
N PHE A 68 11.03 3.36 11.87
CA PHE A 68 10.08 4.46 11.67
C PHE A 68 8.81 3.99 10.95
N PHE A 69 8.96 3.17 9.91
CA PHE A 69 7.83 2.59 9.18
C PHE A 69 6.91 1.77 10.10
N ARG A 70 7.48 0.99 11.03
CA ARG A 70 6.69 0.24 12.03
C ARG A 70 5.88 1.16 12.94
N LEU A 71 6.46 2.27 13.40
CA LEU A 71 5.71 3.26 14.18
C LEU A 71 4.51 3.82 13.41
N CYS A 72 4.66 4.09 12.11
CA CYS A 72 3.55 4.49 11.25
C CYS A 72 2.50 3.39 11.10
N LEU A 73 2.93 2.14 10.92
CA LEU A 73 2.03 0.99 10.82
C LEU A 73 1.22 0.77 12.11
N ASP A 74 1.88 0.80 13.26
CA ASP A 74 1.26 0.67 14.59
C ASP A 74 0.30 1.82 14.87
N SER A 75 0.56 3.00 14.28
CA SER A 75 -0.32 4.17 14.31
C SER A 75 -1.41 4.15 13.23
N LEU A 76 -1.64 3.02 12.56
CA LEU A 76 -2.68 2.82 11.54
C LEU A 76 -2.55 3.75 10.31
N ASN A 77 -1.33 4.15 9.95
CA ASN A 77 -1.11 4.94 8.74
C ASN A 77 -1.57 4.14 7.49
N PRO A 78 -2.51 4.66 6.68
CA PRO A 78 -3.07 3.91 5.54
C PRO A 78 -2.04 3.51 4.48
N THR A 79 -1.02 4.34 4.27
CA THR A 79 0.06 4.03 3.32
C THR A 79 0.97 2.94 3.87
N ALA A 80 1.24 2.94 5.17
CA ALA A 80 2.00 1.89 5.82
C ALA A 80 1.25 0.55 5.78
N ALA A 81 -0.05 0.57 6.09
CA ALA A 81 -0.92 -0.61 6.02
C ALA A 81 -0.92 -1.21 4.60
N TYR A 82 -1.06 -0.37 3.57
CA TYR A 82 -0.93 -0.78 2.18
C TYR A 82 0.41 -1.45 1.89
N LEU A 83 1.53 -0.78 2.14
CA LEU A 83 2.85 -1.31 1.78
C LEU A 83 3.19 -2.60 2.57
N GLU A 84 2.82 -2.66 3.85
CA GLU A 84 3.03 -3.87 4.65
C GLU A 84 2.14 -5.02 4.15
N SER A 85 0.90 -4.76 3.71
CA SER A 85 0.04 -5.80 3.12
C SER A 85 0.70 -6.46 1.90
N ILE A 86 1.34 -5.66 1.03
CA ILE A 86 2.08 -6.18 -0.12
C ILE A 86 3.24 -7.06 0.34
N ARG A 87 4.01 -6.63 1.34
CA ARG A 87 5.12 -7.41 1.89
C ARG A 87 4.64 -8.73 2.50
N LEU A 88 3.56 -8.70 3.27
CA LEU A 88 2.96 -9.90 3.88
C LEU A 88 2.55 -10.91 2.82
N ALA A 89 1.83 -10.47 1.79
CA ALA A 89 1.36 -11.35 0.72
C ALA A 89 2.53 -11.92 -0.10
N THR A 90 3.45 -11.07 -0.54
CA THR A 90 4.44 -11.43 -1.58
C THR A 90 5.75 -11.99 -1.05
N LYS A 91 6.16 -11.58 0.16
CA LYS A 91 7.41 -12.02 0.78
C LYS A 91 7.20 -13.12 1.81
N LEU A 92 6.05 -13.12 2.50
CA LEU A 92 5.75 -14.08 3.56
C LEU A 92 4.65 -15.07 3.21
N GLY A 93 3.98 -14.92 2.06
CA GLY A 93 2.87 -15.80 1.65
C GLY A 93 1.61 -15.65 2.52
N ARG A 94 1.51 -14.58 3.33
CA ARG A 94 0.42 -14.34 4.29
C ARG A 94 -0.69 -13.50 3.65
N ALA A 95 -1.28 -14.00 2.57
CA ALA A 95 -2.28 -13.28 1.78
C ALA A 95 -3.54 -12.92 2.57
N GLU A 96 -4.03 -13.81 3.45
CA GLU A 96 -5.19 -13.51 4.31
C GLU A 96 -4.93 -12.35 5.28
N ASP A 97 -3.76 -12.34 5.92
CA ASP A 97 -3.39 -11.27 6.86
C ASP A 97 -3.19 -9.94 6.14
N ALA A 98 -2.61 -9.99 4.94
CA ALA A 98 -2.50 -8.83 4.06
C ALA A 98 -3.89 -8.27 3.71
N LEU A 99 -4.85 -9.12 3.36
CA LEU A 99 -6.21 -8.71 3.04
C LEU A 99 -6.89 -8.09 4.26
N ARG A 100 -6.82 -8.72 5.45
CA ARG A 100 -7.36 -8.16 6.70
C ARG A 100 -6.77 -6.79 7.02
N LEU A 101 -5.48 -6.59 6.79
CA LEU A 101 -4.82 -5.30 7.00
C LEU A 101 -5.40 -4.21 6.07
N LEU A 102 -5.63 -4.52 4.80
CA LEU A 102 -6.24 -3.59 3.84
C LEU A 102 -7.69 -3.20 4.17
N TYR A 103 -8.41 -4.05 4.89
CA TYR A 103 -9.75 -3.75 5.39
C TYR A 103 -9.75 -2.78 6.59
N SER A 104 -8.63 -2.69 7.32
CA SER A 104 -8.55 -1.91 8.56
C SER A 104 -8.40 -0.40 8.34
N SER A 105 -8.06 0.05 7.13
CA SER A 105 -7.79 1.46 6.82
C SER A 105 -8.94 2.13 6.03
N GLY A 106 -9.64 3.07 6.66
CA GLY A 106 -10.78 3.80 6.06
C GLY A 106 -10.41 4.83 4.99
N ASN A 107 -9.19 5.39 5.02
CA ASN A 107 -8.70 6.38 4.05
C ASN A 107 -7.50 5.84 3.25
N SER A 108 -7.71 4.72 2.60
CA SER A 108 -6.65 3.98 1.91
C SER A 108 -6.28 4.62 0.56
N PRO A 109 -4.99 4.66 0.20
CA PRO A 109 -4.57 5.17 -1.11
C PRO A 109 -5.11 4.26 -2.24
N PRO A 110 -5.27 4.76 -3.48
CA PRO A 110 -5.84 3.97 -4.59
C PRO A 110 -5.14 2.63 -4.85
N GLN A 111 -3.83 2.57 -4.60
CA GLN A 111 -3.02 1.36 -4.70
C GLN A 111 -3.52 0.25 -3.75
N ALA A 112 -4.01 0.62 -2.57
CA ALA A 112 -4.55 -0.32 -1.58
C ALA A 112 -5.84 -0.96 -2.06
N TRP A 113 -6.70 -0.21 -2.76
CA TRP A 113 -7.96 -0.72 -3.32
C TRP A 113 -7.69 -1.73 -4.43
N PHE A 114 -6.77 -1.40 -5.34
CA PHE A 114 -6.32 -2.34 -6.37
C PHE A 114 -5.73 -3.60 -5.74
N SER A 115 -4.89 -3.45 -4.71
CA SER A 115 -4.25 -4.58 -4.02
C SER A 115 -5.24 -5.45 -3.26
N ARG A 116 -6.29 -4.85 -2.69
CA ARG A 116 -7.38 -5.57 -2.05
C ARG A 116 -8.12 -6.43 -3.07
N ALA A 117 -8.53 -5.84 -4.19
CA ALA A 117 -9.18 -6.57 -5.27
C ALA A 117 -8.32 -7.74 -5.78
N LEU A 118 -7.00 -7.50 -5.96
CA LEU A 118 -6.04 -8.53 -6.37
C LEU A 118 -5.99 -9.69 -5.36
N LEU A 119 -5.87 -9.39 -4.07
CA LEU A 119 -5.84 -10.43 -3.02
C LEU A 119 -7.18 -11.15 -2.88
N GLU A 120 -8.31 -10.47 -3.08
CA GLU A 120 -9.64 -11.08 -3.11
C GLU A 120 -9.73 -12.13 -4.23
N VAL A 121 -9.23 -11.83 -5.45
CA VAL A 121 -9.12 -12.82 -6.53
C VAL A 121 -8.25 -14.00 -6.10
N CYS A 122 -7.05 -13.73 -5.59
CA CYS A 122 -6.10 -14.79 -5.20
C CYS A 122 -6.64 -15.72 -4.11
N LEU A 123 -7.55 -15.23 -3.26
CA LEU A 123 -8.17 -15.99 -2.17
C LEU A 123 -9.55 -16.58 -2.55
N GLY A 124 -10.03 -16.33 -3.77
CA GLY A 124 -11.29 -16.90 -4.29
C GLY A 124 -12.55 -16.08 -3.97
N PHE A 125 -12.42 -14.86 -3.46
CA PHE A 125 -13.52 -13.91 -3.20
C PHE A 125 -13.88 -13.12 -4.46
N TYR A 126 -14.35 -13.82 -5.49
CA TYR A 126 -14.54 -13.24 -6.82
C TYR A 126 -15.65 -12.18 -6.88
N GLN A 127 -16.76 -12.38 -6.17
CA GLN A 127 -17.88 -11.43 -6.19
C GLN A 127 -17.52 -10.13 -5.50
N GLU A 128 -16.85 -10.24 -4.34
CA GLU A 128 -16.30 -9.13 -3.58
C GLU A 128 -15.26 -8.39 -4.41
N SER A 129 -14.37 -9.11 -5.08
CA SER A 129 -13.36 -8.52 -5.96
C SER A 129 -13.98 -7.70 -7.09
N ILE A 130 -15.01 -8.21 -7.77
CA ILE A 130 -15.71 -7.46 -8.82
C ILE A 130 -16.30 -6.16 -8.27
N ALA A 131 -16.94 -6.20 -7.10
CA ALA A 131 -17.50 -5.02 -6.45
C ALA A 131 -16.40 -4.00 -6.05
N THR A 132 -15.28 -4.48 -5.52
CA THR A 132 -14.10 -3.66 -5.18
C THR A 132 -13.53 -3.00 -6.44
N ILE A 133 -13.37 -3.73 -7.54
CA ILE A 133 -12.85 -3.24 -8.82
C ILE A 133 -13.77 -2.18 -9.42
N ASP A 134 -15.08 -2.43 -9.44
CA ASP A 134 -16.05 -1.48 -9.99
C ASP A 134 -16.04 -0.15 -9.21
N SER A 135 -15.96 -0.23 -7.87
CA SER A 135 -15.85 0.95 -7.00
C SER A 135 -14.53 1.69 -7.22
N PHE A 136 -13.42 0.94 -7.35
CA PHE A 136 -12.10 1.48 -7.63
C PHE A 136 -12.06 2.22 -8.96
N ILE A 137 -12.51 1.60 -10.06
CA ILE A 137 -12.53 2.22 -11.39
C ILE A 137 -13.41 3.47 -11.41
N SER A 138 -14.57 3.41 -10.75
CA SER A 138 -15.46 4.57 -10.63
C SER A 138 -14.77 5.72 -9.88
N SER A 139 -13.98 5.42 -8.84
CA SER A 139 -13.23 6.42 -8.07
C SER A 139 -12.08 7.03 -8.87
N VAL A 140 -11.32 6.24 -9.63
CA VAL A 140 -10.19 6.74 -10.44
C VAL A 140 -10.63 7.31 -11.80
N GLY A 141 -11.90 7.17 -12.16
CA GLY A 141 -12.51 7.79 -13.33
C GLY A 141 -12.11 7.22 -14.70
N SER A 142 -11.11 6.33 -14.80
CA SER A 142 -10.79 5.65 -16.06
C SER A 142 -9.96 4.38 -15.89
N PHE A 143 -10.10 3.45 -16.84
CA PHE A 143 -9.24 2.28 -16.96
C PHE A 143 -7.76 2.63 -17.16
N ARG A 144 -7.45 3.73 -17.85
CA ARG A 144 -6.06 4.18 -18.03
C ARG A 144 -5.40 4.53 -16.70
N GLN A 145 -6.13 5.20 -15.80
CA GLN A 145 -5.63 5.51 -14.46
C GLN A 145 -5.54 4.25 -13.60
N ALA A 146 -6.53 3.36 -13.69
CA ALA A 146 -6.51 2.06 -13.04
C ALA A 146 -5.26 1.24 -13.43
N ASP A 147 -4.94 1.17 -14.73
CA ASP A 147 -3.74 0.49 -15.25
C ASP A 147 -2.44 1.11 -14.72
N ALA A 148 -2.37 2.44 -14.61
CA ALA A 148 -1.21 3.14 -14.05
C ALA A 148 -1.01 2.83 -12.55
N ILE A 149 -2.11 2.72 -11.81
CA ILE A 149 -2.10 2.31 -10.40
C ILE A 149 -1.69 0.85 -10.26
N GLY A 150 -2.25 -0.05 -11.08
CA GLY A 150 -1.85 -1.46 -11.10
C GLY A 150 -0.35 -1.62 -11.39
N SER A 151 0.16 -0.91 -12.41
CA SER A 151 1.60 -0.88 -12.73
C SER A 151 2.45 -0.39 -11.55
N THR A 152 1.93 0.53 -10.75
CA THR A 152 2.57 1.02 -9.53
C THR A 152 2.61 -0.03 -8.43
N VAL A 153 1.52 -0.76 -8.21
CA VAL A 153 1.47 -1.88 -7.28
C VAL A 153 2.47 -2.97 -7.69
N PHE A 154 2.52 -3.36 -8.96
CA PHE A 154 3.50 -4.32 -9.46
C PHE A 154 4.95 -3.86 -9.26
N ARG A 155 5.24 -2.58 -9.48
CA ARG A 155 6.55 -2.01 -9.19
C ARG A 155 6.92 -2.16 -7.71
N HIS A 156 5.99 -1.86 -6.80
CA HIS A 156 6.23 -1.99 -5.37
C HIS A 156 6.50 -3.45 -4.98
N ILE A 157 5.72 -4.39 -5.52
CA ILE A 157 5.97 -5.83 -5.34
C ILE A 157 7.42 -6.16 -5.72
N MET A 158 7.85 -5.75 -6.92
CA MET A 158 9.20 -6.02 -7.42
C MET A 158 10.31 -5.37 -6.58
N GLN A 159 10.11 -4.15 -6.10
CA GLN A 159 11.05 -3.44 -5.22
C GLN A 159 11.18 -4.10 -3.84
N ILE A 160 10.08 -4.57 -3.26
CA ILE A 160 10.08 -5.30 -1.99
C ILE A 160 10.87 -6.61 -2.10
N GLY A 161 10.85 -7.23 -3.29
CA GLY A 161 11.57 -8.45 -3.59
C GLY A 161 10.78 -9.69 -3.15
N PRO A 162 9.82 -10.17 -3.97
CA PRO A 162 9.05 -11.37 -3.64
C PRO A 162 9.97 -12.59 -3.58
N VAL A 163 9.60 -13.60 -2.79
CA VAL A 163 10.38 -14.84 -2.71
C VAL A 163 10.33 -15.54 -4.06
N LYS A 164 11.48 -15.66 -4.74
CA LYS A 164 11.59 -16.30 -6.07
C LYS A 164 11.53 -17.84 -6.03
N ILE A 165 11.41 -18.45 -4.85
CA ILE A 165 11.49 -19.90 -4.67
C ILE A 165 10.09 -20.49 -4.47
N ARG A 166 9.49 -21.01 -5.55
CA ARG A 166 8.38 -22.00 -5.58
C ARG A 166 7.16 -21.73 -4.67
N SER A 167 6.99 -20.53 -4.14
CA SER A 167 5.96 -20.16 -3.15
C SER A 167 4.53 -20.26 -3.67
N HIS A 168 4.35 -20.24 -5.00
CA HIS A 168 3.04 -20.29 -5.67
C HIS A 168 2.99 -21.31 -6.82
N ALA A 169 3.99 -22.20 -6.94
CA ALA A 169 4.06 -23.16 -8.05
C ALA A 169 2.82 -24.06 -8.15
N ASN A 170 2.08 -24.22 -7.04
CA ASN A 170 0.89 -25.06 -6.95
C ASN A 170 -0.42 -24.27 -6.84
N THR A 171 -0.37 -22.93 -6.79
CA THR A 171 -1.57 -22.09 -6.67
C THR A 171 -2.03 -21.49 -7.99
N TRP A 172 -1.23 -21.66 -9.05
CA TRP A 172 -1.53 -21.14 -10.39
C TRP A 172 -2.07 -22.29 -11.24
N HIS A 173 -3.38 -22.53 -11.13
CA HIS A 173 -4.08 -23.27 -12.17
C HIS A 173 -4.27 -22.32 -13.33
N TYR A 174 -3.38 -22.35 -14.33
CA TYR A 174 -3.69 -21.79 -15.64
C TYR A 174 -4.88 -22.59 -16.21
N GLY A 175 -6.10 -22.19 -15.85
CA GLY A 175 -7.28 -22.51 -16.62
C GLY A 175 -7.10 -21.86 -18.00
N ASP A 176 -7.28 -22.68 -19.02
CA ASP A 176 -7.19 -22.40 -20.46
C ASP A 176 -6.95 -20.92 -20.85
N ILE A 177 -5.82 -20.70 -21.53
CA ILE A 177 -5.45 -19.41 -22.15
C ILE A 177 -6.70 -18.83 -22.83
N PRO A 178 -7.19 -17.64 -22.42
CA PRO A 178 -8.38 -17.08 -23.01
C PRO A 178 -8.14 -16.86 -24.51
N THR A 179 -9.14 -17.18 -25.33
CA THR A 179 -9.15 -16.95 -26.78
C THR A 179 -8.87 -15.49 -27.18
N CYS A 180 -8.91 -14.54 -26.23
CA CYS A 180 -8.48 -13.14 -26.39
C CYS A 180 -6.99 -12.99 -26.77
N PHE A 181 -6.17 -14.04 -26.58
CA PHE A 181 -4.77 -14.07 -27.03
C PHE A 181 -4.63 -14.04 -28.57
N ALA A 182 -5.59 -14.64 -29.30
CA ALA A 182 -5.56 -14.69 -30.76
C ALA A 182 -5.97 -13.35 -31.43
N THR A 183 -6.74 -12.51 -30.74
CA THR A 183 -7.33 -11.28 -31.32
C THR A 183 -6.57 -9.99 -31.01
N ARG A 184 -5.37 -10.07 -30.43
CA ARG A 184 -4.51 -8.92 -30.06
C ARG A 184 -5.24 -7.92 -29.15
N CYS A 185 -5.49 -8.31 -27.91
CA CYS A 185 -5.89 -7.39 -26.83
C CYS A 185 -4.88 -6.22 -26.74
N ARG A 186 -5.23 -5.07 -27.34
CA ARG A 186 -4.47 -3.82 -27.22
C ARG A 186 -4.91 -3.10 -25.94
N ILE A 187 -4.08 -2.17 -25.44
CA ILE A 187 -4.34 -1.36 -24.24
C ILE A 187 -5.72 -0.66 -24.27
N ASP A 188 -6.25 -0.37 -25.46
CA ASP A 188 -7.53 0.29 -25.67
C ASP A 188 -8.74 -0.67 -25.70
N ARG A 189 -8.55 -2.00 -25.63
CA ARG A 189 -9.62 -3.01 -25.78
C ARG A 189 -9.50 -4.23 -24.85
N ARG A 190 -9.09 -4.04 -23.59
CA ARG A 190 -9.18 -5.14 -22.61
C ARG A 190 -10.64 -5.40 -22.23
N CYS A 191 -11.04 -6.68 -22.17
CA CYS A 191 -12.33 -7.07 -21.61
C CYS A 191 -12.21 -7.33 -20.09
N ARG A 192 -13.34 -7.31 -19.38
CA ARG A 192 -13.41 -7.57 -17.92
C ARG A 192 -12.72 -8.88 -17.50
N GLN A 193 -12.83 -9.94 -18.30
CA GLN A 193 -12.17 -11.23 -18.01
C GLN A 193 -10.64 -11.17 -18.13
N CYS A 194 -10.09 -10.52 -19.17
CA CYS A 194 -8.63 -10.45 -19.36
C CYS A 194 -7.95 -9.39 -18.45
N PHE A 195 -8.72 -8.63 -17.65
CA PHE A 195 -8.20 -7.71 -16.60
C PHE A 195 -8.07 -8.38 -15.23
N VAL A 196 -8.95 -9.34 -14.93
CA VAL A 196 -9.04 -10.03 -13.62
C VAL A 196 -8.13 -11.26 -13.52
N LEU A 197 -7.68 -11.80 -14.66
CA LEU A 197 -6.92 -13.06 -14.76
C LEU A 197 -5.41 -12.87 -15.03
N VAL A 198 -4.82 -11.73 -14.66
CA VAL A 198 -3.36 -11.51 -14.69
C VAL A 198 -2.79 -11.56 -13.29
#